data_AF-A0A101WZ54-F1
#
_entry.id   AF-A0A101WZ54-F1
#
_cell.length_a   1.000
_cell.length_b   1.000
_cell.length_c   1.000
_cell.angle_alpha   90.00
_cell.angle_beta   90.00
_cell.angle_gamma   90.00
#
_symmetry.space_group_name_H-M   'P 1'
#
loop_
_entity.id
_entity.type
_entity.pdbx_description
1 polymer ?
#
loop_
_entity_poly.entity_id
_entity_poly.type
_entity_poly.pdbx_seq_one_letter_code
_entity_poly.pdbx_strand_id
1 'polypeptide(L)'
;MVEVLRRGDVDAIILDRSIAAALTKKFPDLKIAFELPGSAGYISVAMPKCAQDLKLVVDQVIENLMQTGKLDEIFQRNFELFLQS
;
A
#
# COMPACT_ATOMS: atom_id res chain seq x y z
N MET A 1 10.37 5.62 10.01
CA MET A 1 9.38 5.05 10.96
C MET A 1 9.69 3.62 11.34
N VAL A 2 9.91 2.69 10.39
CA VAL A 2 10.27 1.31 10.77
C VAL A 2 11.54 1.22 11.64
N GLU A 3 12.55 2.07 11.38
CA GLU A 3 13.78 2.06 12.18
C GLU A 3 13.60 2.51 13.64
N VAL A 4 12.64 3.39 13.94
CA VAL A 4 12.37 3.75 15.35
C VAL A 4 11.75 2.57 16.10
N LEU A 5 10.94 1.75 15.43
CA LEU A 5 10.43 0.50 15.99
C LEU A 5 11.56 -0.52 16.18
N ARG A 6 12.43 -0.69 15.19
CA ARG A 6 13.53 -1.67 15.24
C ARG A 6 14.60 -1.33 16.27
N ARG A 7 14.85 -0.04 16.53
CA ARG A 7 15.75 0.42 17.61
C ARG A 7 15.10 0.34 19.00
N GLY A 8 13.79 0.10 19.09
CA GLY A 8 13.06 0.09 20.35
C GLY A 8 12.72 1.48 20.89
N ASP A 9 12.77 2.53 20.05
CA ASP A 9 12.36 3.88 20.45
C ASP A 9 10.83 3.96 20.67
N VAL A 10 10.08 3.04 20.04
CA VAL A 10 8.62 2.87 20.20
C VAL A 10 8.28 1.38 20.25
N ASP A 11 7.21 1.03 20.98
CA ASP A 11 6.76 -0.37 21.09
C ASP A 11 5.95 -0.86 19.87
N ALA A 12 5.29 0.07 19.15
CA ALA A 12 4.46 -0.25 17.99
C ALA A 12 4.33 0.95 17.03
N ILE A 13 4.01 0.65 15.77
CA ILE A 13 3.59 1.63 14.76
C ILE A 13 2.27 1.14 14.13
N ILE A 14 1.40 2.07 13.76
CA ILE A 14 0.13 1.77 13.09
C ILE A 14 0.31 2.12 11.60
N LEU A 15 0.05 1.15 10.74
CA LEU A 15 0.22 1.26 9.29
C LEU A 15 -0.93 0.57 8.57
N ASP A 16 -1.07 0.88 7.28
CA ASP A 16 -1.88 0.07 6.37
C ASP A 16 -1.36 -1.38 6.32
N ARG A 17 -2.30 -2.33 6.17
CA ARG A 17 -1.99 -3.76 6.17
C ARG A 17 -1.02 -4.17 5.07
N SER A 18 -1.12 -3.59 3.87
CA SER A 18 -0.23 -3.93 2.75
C SER A 18 1.22 -3.52 3.05
N ILE A 19 1.41 -2.35 3.67
CA ILE A 19 2.72 -1.86 4.10
C ILE A 19 3.26 -2.69 5.25
N ALA A 20 2.43 -3.01 6.25
CA ALA A 20 2.82 -3.86 7.36
C ALA A 20 3.28 -5.24 6.87
N ALA A 21 2.56 -5.84 5.91
CA ALA A 21 2.93 -7.11 5.30
C ALA A 21 4.25 -7.03 4.50
N ALA A 22 4.52 -5.91 3.83
CA ALA A 22 5.81 -5.68 3.17
C ALA A 22 6.95 -5.62 4.18
N LEU A 23 6.75 -4.92 5.29
CA LEU A 23 7.76 -4.74 6.33
C LEU A 23 8.07 -6.03 7.09
N THR A 24 7.08 -6.87 7.41
CA THR A 24 7.34 -8.16 8.08
C THR A 24 8.05 -9.17 7.18
N LYS A 25 7.88 -9.08 5.86
CA LYS A 25 8.68 -9.87 4.91
C LYS A 25 10.12 -9.38 4.83
N LYS A 26 10.33 -8.06 4.85
CA LYS A 26 11.66 -7.44 4.76
C LYS A 26 12.46 -7.55 6.06
N PHE A 27 11.78 -7.45 7.19
CA PHE A 27 12.33 -7.49 8.54
C PHE A 27 11.64 -8.62 9.32
N PRO A 28 12.16 -9.87 9.25
CA PRO A 28 11.51 -11.04 9.84
C PRO A 28 11.40 -11.02 11.38
N ASP A 29 12.10 -10.10 12.04
CA ASP A 29 12.02 -9.80 13.47
C ASP A 29 10.75 -9.02 13.84
N LEU A 30 10.08 -8.41 12.86
CA LEU A 30 8.81 -7.70 13.03
C LEU A 30 7.61 -8.61 12.79
N LYS A 31 6.49 -8.31 13.46
CA LYS A 31 5.21 -8.99 13.28
C LYS A 31 4.04 -8.00 13.27
N ILE A 32 2.95 -8.38 12.61
CA ILE A 32 1.66 -7.71 12.78
C ILE A 32 1.06 -8.22 14.10
N ALA A 33 0.97 -7.34 15.10
CA ALA A 33 0.49 -7.72 16.44
C ALA A 33 -1.05 -7.82 16.50
N PHE A 34 -1.76 -6.92 15.83
CA PHE A 34 -3.22 -6.89 15.75
C PHE A 34 -3.67 -6.04 14.55
N GLU A 35 -4.94 -6.17 14.18
CA GLU A 35 -5.60 -5.33 13.18
C GLU A 35 -6.68 -4.47 13.84
N LEU A 36 -6.75 -3.20 13.46
CA LEU A 36 -7.79 -2.28 13.93
C LEU A 36 -9.00 -2.34 12.98
N PRO A 37 -10.22 -2.54 13.48
CA PRO A 37 -11.42 -2.51 12.65
C PRO A 37 -11.76 -1.08 12.19
N GLY A 38 -12.45 -0.96 11.06
CA GLY A 38 -13.02 0.31 10.60
C GLY A 38 -12.14 1.16 9.67
N SER A 39 -11.00 0.64 9.20
CA SER A 39 -10.22 1.30 8.16
C SER A 39 -10.77 1.04 6.75
N ALA A 40 -10.67 2.03 5.86
CA ALA A 40 -11.00 1.85 4.46
C ALA A 40 -10.07 0.79 3.83
N GLY A 41 -10.65 -0.20 3.16
CA GLY A 41 -9.91 -1.30 2.51
C GLY A 41 -9.42 -0.99 1.10
N TYR A 42 -9.50 0.26 0.66
CA TYR A 42 -9.22 0.66 -0.72
C TYR A 42 -8.26 1.83 -0.78
N ILE A 43 -7.34 1.76 -1.75
CA ILE A 43 -6.46 2.87 -2.14
C ILE A 43 -7.04 3.47 -3.42
N SER A 44 -7.05 4.80 -3.51
CA SER A 44 -7.59 5.51 -4.67
C SER A 44 -6.71 6.68 -5.05
N VAL A 45 -6.88 7.15 -6.29
CA VAL A 45 -6.24 8.37 -6.77
C VAL A 45 -7.19 9.54 -6.54
N ALA A 46 -6.77 10.49 -5.70
CA ALA A 46 -7.54 11.69 -5.43
C ALA A 46 -7.43 12.68 -6.60
N MET A 47 -8.55 13.33 -6.93
CA MET A 47 -8.63 14.37 -7.96
C MET A 47 -9.08 15.70 -7.34
N PRO A 48 -8.79 16.85 -8.00
CA PRO A 48 -9.40 18.11 -7.63
C PRO A 48 -10.93 18.01 -7.57
N LYS A 49 -11.54 18.74 -6.65
CA LYS A 49 -13.00 18.82 -6.58
C LYS A 49 -13.56 19.31 -7.91
N CYS A 50 -14.66 18.71 -8.35
CA CYS A 50 -15.35 19.05 -9.60
C CYS A 50 -14.54 18.84 -10.90
N ALA A 51 -13.51 17.99 -10.88
CA ALA A 51 -12.80 17.55 -12.08
C ALA A 51 -13.39 16.22 -12.61
N GLN A 52 -14.69 16.20 -12.97
CA GLN A 52 -15.38 14.96 -13.38
C GLN A 52 -14.82 14.37 -14.68
N ASP A 53 -14.42 15.23 -15.61
CA ASP A 53 -13.77 14.85 -16.87
C ASP A 53 -12.45 14.11 -16.62
N LEU A 54 -11.59 14.66 -15.76
CA LEU A 54 -10.34 14.03 -15.37
C LEU A 54 -10.60 12.71 -14.64
N LYS A 55 -11.57 12.70 -13.72
CA LYS A 55 -11.95 11.48 -13.00
C LYS A 55 -12.34 10.36 -13.98
N LEU A 56 -13.18 10.67 -14.97
CA LEU A 56 -13.66 9.68 -15.94
C LEU A 56 -12.51 9.06 -16.73
N VAL A 57 -11.58 9.89 -17.22
CA VAL A 57 -10.40 9.41 -17.95
C VAL A 57 -9.52 8.52 -17.07
N VAL A 58 -9.28 8.92 -15.82
CA VAL A 58 -8.44 8.15 -14.89
C VAL A 58 -9.11 6.83 -14.50
N ASP A 59 -10.40 6.84 -14.19
CA ASP A 59 -11.16 5.62 -13.88
C ASP A 59 -11.07 4.62 -15.04
N GLN A 60 -11.23 5.08 -16.29
CA GLN A 60 -11.13 4.23 -17.47
C GLN A 60 -9.74 3.59 -17.62
N VAL A 61 -8.67 4.33 -17.32
CA VAL A 61 -7.30 3.80 -17.34
C VAL A 61 -7.12 2.76 -16.25
N ILE A 62 -7.58 3.03 -15.03
CA ILE A 62 -7.48 2.10 -13.90
C ILE A 62 -8.25 0.81 -14.20
N GLU A 63 -9.47 0.91 -14.73
CA GLU A 63 -10.26 -0.26 -15.16
C GLU A 63 -9.53 -1.09 -16.21
N ASN A 64 -8.94 -0.46 -17.22
CA ASN A 64 -8.17 -1.16 -18.24
C ASN A 64 -6.93 -1.87 -17.64
N LEU A 65 -6.23 -1.22 -16.70
CA LEU A 65 -5.08 -1.82 -16.02
C LEU A 65 -5.48 -3.02 -15.15
N MET A 66 -6.63 -2.95 -14.48
CA MET A 66 -7.18 -4.07 -13.72
C MET A 66 -7.61 -5.22 -14.63
N GLN A 67 -8.39 -4.94 -15.68
CA GLN A 67 -8.90 -5.96 -16.61
C GLN A 67 -7.79 -6.70 -17.35
N THR A 68 -6.67 -6.02 -17.63
CA THR A 68 -5.51 -6.61 -18.31
C THR A 68 -4.53 -7.29 -17.36
N GLY A 69 -4.75 -7.23 -16.04
CA GLY A 69 -3.79 -7.73 -15.02
C GLY A 69 -2.52 -6.89 -14.88
N LYS A 70 -2.34 -5.85 -15.69
CA LYS A 70 -1.16 -4.98 -15.64
C LYS A 70 -0.99 -4.26 -14.32
N LEU A 71 -2.10 -3.94 -13.63
CA LEU A 71 -2.02 -3.33 -12.32
C LEU A 71 -1.35 -4.27 -11.31
N ASP A 72 -1.68 -5.57 -11.35
CA ASP A 72 -1.07 -6.57 -10.49
C ASP A 72 0.40 -6.78 -10.84
N GLU A 73 0.76 -6.82 -12.13
CA GLU A 73 2.16 -6.89 -12.57
C GLU A 73 2.99 -5.72 -12.03
N ILE A 74 2.45 -4.48 -12.15
CA ILE A 74 3.09 -3.27 -11.61
C ILE A 74 3.25 -3.40 -10.09
N PHE A 75 2.21 -3.86 -9.39
CA PHE A 75 2.26 -4.03 -7.95
C PHE A 75 3.34 -5.04 -7.53
N GLN A 76 3.34 -6.25 -8.09
CA GLN A 76 4.30 -7.30 -7.74
C GLN A 76 5.74 -6.86 -8.03
N ARG A 77 5.99 -6.26 -9.20
CA ARG A 77 7.31 -5.75 -9.56
C ARG A 77 7.83 -4.73 -8.54
N ASN A 78 7.00 -3.76 -8.16
CA ASN A 78 7.41 -2.75 -7.19
C ASN A 78 7.56 -3.32 -5.78
N PHE A 79 6.72 -4.30 -5.42
CA PHE A 79 6.84 -5.01 -4.15
C PHE A 79 8.17 -5.76 -4.04
N GLU A 80 8.57 -6.48 -5.10
CA GLU A 80 9.87 -7.16 -5.16
C GLU A 80 11.05 -6.20 -5.06
N LEU A 81 11.00 -5.07 -5.79
CA LEU A 81 12.02 -4.02 -5.70
C LEU A 81 12.15 -3.48 -4.27
N PHE A 82 11.03 -3.27 -3.59
CA PHE A 82 11.03 -2.82 -2.20
C PHE A 82 11.71 -3.84 -1.26
N LEU A 83 11.50 -5.14 -1.47
CA LEU A 83 12.12 -6.19 -0.66
C LEU A 83 13.64 -6.29 -0.88
N GLN A 84 14.14 -5.91 -2.06
CA GLN A 84 15.56 -5.95 -2.40
C GLN A 84 16.35 -4.71 -1.95
N SER A 85 15.67 -3.58 -1.75
CA SER A 85 16.28 -2.33 -1.23
C SER A 85 16.74 -2.41 0.21
#